data_AF-A0A7X7UET5-F1
#
_entry.id   AF-A0A7X7UET5-F1
#
_cell.length_a   1.000
_cell.length_b   1.000
_cell.length_c   1.000
_cell.angle_alpha   90.00
_cell.angle_beta   90.00
_cell.angle_gamma   90.00
#
_symmetry.space_group_name_H-M   'P 1'
#
loop_
_entity.id
_entity.type
_entity.pdbx_description
1 polymer ?
#
loop_
_entity_poly.entity_id
_entity_poly.type
_entity_poly.pdbx_seq_one_letter_code
_entity_poly.pdbx_strand_id
1 'polypeptide(L)'
;MNPRLPILIVLLGLAAAACATMEQWTTPRPVSQANVGEVITVEGWAVNRKLGAELVGDGFSVYIEGLDGWPPGYYVAGDKGRRVRVTGMLVEAFDLPVFEDTRESPLVQGIPVPRGTDLQRARHRYLLRNAKWELLEP
;
A
#
# COMPACT_ATOMS: atom_id res chain seq x y z
N MET A 1 46.36 37.23 46.43
CA MET A 1 46.86 37.05 45.05
C MET A 1 46.05 35.93 44.41
N ASN A 2 45.27 36.25 43.37
CA ASN A 2 44.68 35.27 42.45
C ASN A 2 45.78 34.68 41.55
N PRO A 3 45.61 33.42 41.12
CA PRO A 3 45.44 33.17 39.68
C PRO A 3 44.25 32.23 39.44
N ARG A 4 43.23 32.67 38.71
CA ARG A 4 42.99 32.39 37.28
C ARG A 4 42.79 30.89 36.97
N LEU A 5 41.49 30.55 36.83
CA LEU A 5 40.91 29.41 36.11
C LEU A 5 41.55 29.24 34.72
N PRO A 6 41.54 28.03 34.13
CA PRO A 6 40.53 27.84 33.08
C PRO A 6 40.07 26.37 32.81
N ILE A 7 38.93 26.27 32.11
CA ILE A 7 38.56 25.22 31.11
C ILE A 7 38.06 23.87 31.67
N LEU A 8 36.74 23.65 31.72
CA LEU A 8 35.90 23.03 30.66
C LEU A 8 36.03 21.49 30.64
N ILE A 9 35.19 20.81 31.43
CA ILE A 9 34.79 19.41 31.21
C ILE A 9 33.29 19.49 30.89
N VAL A 10 32.97 19.82 29.64
CA VAL A 10 32.52 18.88 28.60
C VAL A 10 31.26 18.11 29.02
N LEU A 11 30.15 18.57 28.42
CA LEU A 11 28.89 17.86 28.26
C LEU A 11 29.13 16.38 27.88
N LEU A 12 28.39 15.44 28.48
CA LEU A 12 27.74 14.36 27.72
C LEU A 12 26.83 13.56 28.66
N GLY A 13 25.52 13.76 28.52
CA GLY A 13 24.53 13.02 29.29
C GLY A 13 23.10 13.15 28.76
N LEU A 14 22.92 13.50 27.48
CA LEU A 14 21.65 13.25 26.79
C LEU A 14 21.77 11.86 26.14
N ALA A 15 21.54 10.82 26.94
CA ALA A 15 21.27 9.50 26.40
C ALA A 15 19.88 9.56 25.75
N ALA A 16 19.90 9.56 24.42
CA ALA A 16 18.73 9.42 23.57
C ALA A 16 17.87 8.25 24.06
N ALA A 17 16.69 8.55 24.60
CA ALA A 17 15.57 7.64 24.51
C ALA A 17 15.20 7.59 23.02
N ALA A 18 15.96 6.81 22.26
CA ALA A 18 15.60 6.40 20.93
C ALA A 18 14.23 5.75 21.08
N CYS A 19 13.22 6.45 20.58
CA CYS A 19 11.89 5.92 20.36
C CYS A 19 12.05 4.83 19.31
N ALA A 20 12.52 3.65 19.73
CA ALA A 20 12.37 2.43 18.97
C ALA A 20 10.89 2.06 19.12
N THR A 21 10.04 2.77 18.39
CA THR A 21 8.69 2.29 18.12
C THR A 21 8.90 1.05 17.29
N MET A 22 9.04 -0.10 17.96
CA MET A 22 9.02 -1.39 17.32
C MET A 22 7.69 -1.42 16.59
N GLU A 23 7.73 -1.25 15.27
CA GLU A 23 6.56 -1.19 14.41
C GLU A 23 5.95 -2.59 14.46
N GLN A 24 5.05 -2.79 15.44
CA GLN A 24 4.40 -4.07 15.63
C GLN A 24 3.49 -4.27 14.44
N TRP A 25 3.87 -5.22 13.59
CA TRP A 25 2.98 -5.78 12.59
C TRP A 25 1.72 -6.26 13.30
N THR A 26 0.62 -5.54 13.06
CA THR A 26 -0.67 -5.86 13.65
C THR A 26 -1.19 -7.17 13.07
N THR A 27 -2.01 -7.89 13.84
CA THR A 27 -2.70 -9.09 13.36
C THR A 27 -3.38 -8.79 12.02
N PRO A 28 -3.21 -9.65 10.99
CA PRO A 28 -3.81 -9.41 9.70
C PRO A 28 -5.30 -9.12 9.80
N ARG A 29 -5.75 -8.05 9.14
CA ARG A 29 -7.17 -7.65 9.11
C ARG A 29 -7.67 -7.72 7.67
N PRO A 30 -8.94 -8.10 7.44
CA PRO A 30 -9.47 -8.22 6.09
C PRO A 30 -9.58 -6.85 5.42
N VAL A 31 -9.36 -6.80 4.11
CA VAL A 31 -9.73 -5.65 3.28
C VAL A 31 -11.26 -5.58 3.21
N SER A 32 -11.86 -4.64 3.93
CA SER A 32 -13.31 -4.47 3.97
C SER A 32 -13.71 -3.05 4.36
N GLN A 33 -14.96 -2.68 4.07
CA GLN A 33 -15.50 -1.35 4.39
C GLN A 33 -15.37 -1.00 5.87
N ALA A 34 -15.51 -1.99 6.75
CA ALA A 34 -15.42 -1.80 8.20
C ALA A 34 -14.03 -1.35 8.68
N ASN A 35 -13.00 -1.52 7.85
CA ASN A 35 -11.62 -1.15 8.15
C ASN A 35 -11.13 0.08 7.36
N VAL A 36 -11.99 0.76 6.59
CA VAL A 36 -11.60 1.98 5.88
C VAL A 36 -11.25 3.08 6.88
N GLY A 37 -10.11 3.73 6.68
CA GLY A 37 -9.52 4.72 7.59
C GLY A 37 -8.56 4.11 8.62
N GLU A 38 -8.54 2.78 8.76
CA GLU A 38 -7.67 2.09 9.70
C GLU A 38 -6.35 1.66 9.06
N VAL A 39 -5.31 1.53 9.89
CA VAL A 39 -4.07 0.86 9.48
C VAL A 39 -4.28 -0.65 9.57
N ILE A 40 -4.15 -1.34 8.44
CA ILE A 40 -4.28 -2.79 8.35
C ILE A 40 -2.98 -3.41 7.85
N THR A 41 -2.78 -4.68 8.22
CA THR A 41 -1.74 -5.54 7.68
C THR A 41 -2.40 -6.66 6.90
N VAL A 42 -1.94 -6.92 5.68
CA VAL A 42 -2.46 -7.98 4.80
C VAL A 42 -1.32 -8.70 4.09
N GLU A 43 -1.56 -9.95 3.73
CA GLU A 43 -0.60 -10.77 3.00
C GLU A 43 -1.18 -11.22 1.67
N GLY A 44 -0.38 -11.17 0.62
CA GLY A 44 -0.83 -11.54 -0.71
C GLY A 44 0.31 -11.63 -1.71
N TRP A 45 -0.05 -11.72 -2.98
CA TRP A 45 0.85 -11.82 -4.10
C TRP A 45 1.03 -10.45 -4.75
N ALA A 46 2.28 -10.05 -4.98
CA ALA A 46 2.61 -8.83 -5.69
C ALA A 46 2.27 -8.98 -7.19
N VAL A 47 1.30 -8.19 -7.69
CA VAL A 47 0.85 -8.21 -9.09
C VAL A 47 0.94 -6.81 -9.69
N ASN A 48 1.42 -6.70 -10.92
CA ASN A 48 1.32 -5.44 -11.68
C ASN A 48 0.09 -5.48 -12.59
N ARG A 49 -0.75 -4.45 -12.47
CA ARG A 49 -1.93 -4.23 -13.32
C ARG A 49 -1.77 -2.93 -14.10
N LYS A 50 -2.71 -2.68 -15.01
CA LYS A 50 -2.82 -1.44 -15.80
C LYS A 50 -2.78 -0.16 -14.93
N LEU A 51 -3.24 -0.24 -13.68
CA LEU A 51 -3.38 0.90 -12.77
C LEU A 51 -2.35 0.93 -11.64
N GLY A 52 -1.32 0.09 -11.69
CA GLY A 52 -0.23 0.11 -10.74
C GLY A 52 0.05 -1.22 -10.06
N ALA A 53 0.75 -1.12 -8.93
CA ALA A 53 0.98 -2.24 -8.03
C ALA A 53 -0.31 -2.64 -7.31
N GLU A 54 -0.67 -3.91 -7.45
CA GLU A 54 -1.83 -4.54 -6.80
C GLU A 54 -1.32 -5.67 -5.90
N LEU A 55 -1.91 -5.78 -4.70
CA LEU A 55 -1.75 -6.94 -3.83
C LEU A 55 -3.00 -7.80 -3.94
N VAL A 56 -2.82 -9.04 -4.39
CA VAL A 56 -3.93 -10.00 -4.53
C VAL A 56 -3.81 -11.08 -3.46
N GLY A 57 -4.84 -11.24 -2.64
CA GLY A 57 -4.91 -12.29 -1.63
C GLY A 57 -6.20 -13.11 -1.77
N ASP A 58 -6.46 -13.96 -0.78
CA ASP A 58 -7.65 -14.80 -0.80
C ASP A 58 -8.90 -13.94 -0.57
N GLY A 59 -9.72 -13.80 -1.62
CA GLY A 59 -10.96 -13.02 -1.59
C GLY A 59 -10.80 -11.51 -1.58
N PHE A 60 -9.59 -10.96 -1.81
CA PHE A 60 -9.38 -9.52 -1.88
C PHE A 60 -8.36 -9.10 -2.94
N SER A 61 -8.52 -7.85 -3.39
CA SER A 61 -7.51 -7.10 -4.11
C SER A 61 -7.43 -5.69 -3.53
N VAL A 62 -6.21 -5.15 -3.40
CA VAL A 62 -5.96 -3.78 -2.96
C VAL A 62 -4.78 -3.20 -3.71
N TYR A 63 -4.90 -1.97 -4.22
CA TYR A 63 -3.80 -1.28 -4.89
C TYR A 63 -2.90 -0.58 -3.89
N ILE A 64 -1.62 -0.41 -4.24
CA ILE A 64 -0.68 0.37 -3.44
C ILE A 64 -0.68 1.81 -3.95
N GLU A 65 -1.14 2.76 -3.13
CA GLU A 65 -1.23 4.15 -3.53
C GLU A 65 0.16 4.72 -3.83
N GLY A 66 0.31 5.39 -4.99
CA GLY A 66 1.56 6.02 -5.41
C GLY A 66 2.59 5.08 -6.03
N LEU A 67 2.24 3.81 -6.28
CA LEU A 67 3.14 2.83 -6.87
C LEU A 67 2.66 2.37 -8.26
N ASP A 68 3.34 2.82 -9.31
CA ASP A 68 3.03 2.46 -10.72
C ASP A 68 3.28 0.98 -11.04
N GLY A 69 3.98 0.27 -10.16
CA GLY A 69 4.26 -1.15 -10.25
C GLY A 69 5.20 -1.57 -9.13
N TRP A 70 5.11 -2.84 -8.75
CA TRP A 70 6.01 -3.40 -7.76
C TRP A 70 7.47 -3.26 -8.21
N PRO A 71 8.42 -2.99 -7.28
CA PRO A 71 9.82 -2.91 -7.61
C PRO A 71 10.33 -4.18 -8.31
N PRO A 72 11.43 -4.09 -9.08
CA PRO A 72 12.03 -5.27 -9.71
C PRO A 72 12.26 -6.41 -8.71
N GLY A 73 11.92 -7.63 -9.14
CA GLY A 73 12.06 -8.84 -8.32
C GLY A 73 10.84 -9.18 -7.45
N TYR A 74 9.81 -8.33 -7.38
CA TYR A 74 8.56 -8.65 -6.68
C TYR A 74 7.50 -9.28 -7.61
N TYR A 75 7.34 -8.73 -8.81
CA TYR A 75 6.43 -9.26 -9.83
C TYR A 75 7.19 -10.11 -10.85
N VAL A 76 6.77 -11.35 -11.07
CA VAL A 76 7.42 -12.28 -12.01
C VAL A 76 6.60 -12.58 -13.27
N ALA A 77 5.26 -12.64 -13.16
CA ALA A 77 4.25 -12.62 -14.24
C ALA A 77 2.89 -13.09 -13.68
N GLY A 78 1.80 -12.84 -14.42
CA GLY A 78 0.47 -13.37 -14.11
C GLY A 78 -0.09 -12.82 -12.78
N ASP A 79 -0.78 -13.68 -12.02
CA ASP A 79 -1.38 -13.32 -10.73
C ASP A 79 -0.60 -13.89 -9.52
N LYS A 80 0.62 -14.39 -9.75
CA LYS A 80 1.44 -15.07 -8.73
C LYS A 80 2.87 -14.52 -8.73
N GLY A 81 3.01 -13.27 -8.31
CA GLY A 81 4.32 -12.68 -8.01
C GLY A 81 4.95 -13.30 -6.77
N ARG A 82 5.83 -12.55 -6.10
CA ARG A 82 6.31 -12.92 -4.77
C ARG A 82 5.27 -12.62 -3.71
N ARG A 83 5.29 -13.42 -2.66
CA ARG A 83 4.42 -13.22 -1.51
C ARG A 83 4.99 -12.14 -0.61
N VAL A 84 4.15 -11.15 -0.27
CA VAL A 84 4.52 -10.01 0.56
C VAL A 84 3.51 -9.79 1.66
N ARG A 85 3.98 -9.22 2.77
CA ARG A 85 3.16 -8.60 3.80
C ARG A 85 3.20 -7.10 3.60
N VAL A 86 2.03 -6.46 3.61
CA VAL A 86 1.88 -5.03 3.40
C VAL A 86 1.09 -4.43 4.54
N THR A 87 1.58 -3.33 5.11
CA THR A 87 0.87 -2.53 6.11
C THR A 87 0.68 -1.13 5.59
N GLY A 88 -0.54 -0.61 5.72
CA GLY A 88 -0.89 0.73 5.29
C GLY A 88 -2.28 1.11 5.75
N MET A 89 -2.66 2.37 5.53
CA MET A 89 -4.01 2.84 5.80
C MET A 89 -4.93 2.41 4.66
N LEU A 90 -5.98 1.64 4.98
CA LEU A 90 -6.98 1.25 4.00
C LEU A 90 -7.86 2.45 3.64
N VAL A 91 -7.94 2.77 2.35
CA VAL A 91 -8.82 3.82 1.83
C VAL A 91 -9.66 3.29 0.67
N GLU A 92 -10.79 3.94 0.45
CA GLU A 92 -11.72 3.67 -0.64
C GLU A 92 -11.57 4.76 -1.71
N ALA A 93 -11.64 4.36 -2.99
CA ALA A 93 -11.61 5.28 -4.12
C ALA A 93 -12.64 4.89 -5.19
N PHE A 94 -13.23 5.90 -5.85
CA PHE A 94 -14.20 5.74 -6.94
C PHE A 94 -13.68 6.35 -8.23
N ASP A 95 -12.47 5.95 -8.63
CA ASP A 95 -11.67 6.60 -9.66
C ASP A 95 -11.29 5.68 -10.82
N LEU A 96 -11.74 4.41 -10.83
CA LEU A 96 -11.48 3.53 -11.97
C LEU A 96 -12.13 4.11 -13.24
N PRO A 97 -11.40 4.21 -14.37
CA PRO A 97 -11.95 4.73 -15.61
C PRO A 97 -12.77 3.65 -16.34
N VAL A 98 -13.88 3.21 -15.73
CA VAL A 98 -14.75 2.17 -16.31
C VAL A 98 -15.72 2.75 -17.34
N PHE A 99 -16.07 1.95 -18.33
CA PHE A 99 -17.09 2.27 -19.33
C PHE A 99 -17.87 1.02 -19.72
N GLU A 100 -19.14 1.18 -20.10
CA GLU A 100 -19.92 0.05 -20.62
C GLU A 100 -19.40 -0.37 -21.99
N ASP A 101 -19.07 -1.66 -22.13
CA ASP A 101 -18.71 -2.26 -23.40
C ASP A 101 -19.95 -2.40 -24.28
N THR A 102 -20.14 -1.43 -25.17
CA THR A 102 -21.09 -1.56 -26.28
C THR A 102 -20.30 -1.96 -27.51
N ARG A 103 -20.72 -3.02 -28.21
CA ARG A 103 -20.05 -3.53 -29.42
C ARG A 103 -19.94 -2.49 -30.56
N GLU A 104 -20.64 -1.37 -30.41
CA GLU A 104 -20.73 -0.24 -31.33
C GLU A 104 -19.91 0.98 -30.84
N SER A 105 -19.29 0.90 -29.65
CA SER A 105 -18.51 2.00 -29.09
C SER A 105 -17.23 2.23 -29.92
N PRO A 106 -16.86 3.50 -30.17
CA PRO A 106 -15.50 3.82 -30.62
C PRO A 106 -14.46 3.28 -29.63
N LEU A 107 -13.19 3.22 -30.02
CA LEU A 107 -12.11 2.83 -29.12
C LEU A 107 -12.04 3.79 -27.92
N VAL A 108 -12.75 3.47 -26.83
CA VAL A 108 -12.76 4.23 -25.58
C VAL A 108 -11.58 3.78 -24.72
N GLN A 109 -10.83 4.74 -24.18
CA GLN A 109 -9.80 4.45 -23.19
C GLN A 109 -10.44 4.17 -21.83
N GLY A 110 -10.08 3.06 -21.20
CA GLY A 110 -10.58 2.73 -19.86
C GLY A 110 -10.54 1.24 -19.55
N ILE A 111 -11.42 0.81 -18.65
CA ILE A 111 -11.70 -0.58 -18.32
C ILE A 111 -13.13 -0.90 -18.80
N PRO A 112 -13.30 -1.76 -19.81
CA PRO A 112 -14.64 -2.17 -20.24
C PRO A 112 -15.32 -2.98 -19.15
N VAL A 113 -16.59 -2.69 -18.90
CA VAL A 113 -17.47 -3.49 -18.05
C VAL A 113 -18.71 -3.96 -18.83
N PRO A 114 -19.33 -5.09 -18.46
CA PRO A 114 -20.52 -5.57 -19.16
C PRO A 114 -21.64 -4.52 -19.22
N ARG A 115 -22.40 -4.52 -20.31
CA ARG A 115 -23.60 -3.65 -20.45
C ARG A 115 -24.54 -3.82 -19.26
N GLY A 116 -25.05 -2.70 -18.74
CA GLY A 116 -25.92 -2.68 -17.56
C GLY A 116 -25.21 -2.88 -16.22
N THR A 117 -23.87 -2.87 -16.20
CA THR A 117 -23.12 -2.78 -14.95
C THR A 117 -23.37 -1.43 -14.29
N ASP A 118 -23.62 -1.41 -12.98
CA ASP A 118 -23.62 -0.17 -12.21
C ASP A 118 -22.23 0.47 -12.26
N LEU A 119 -22.08 1.51 -13.07
CA LEU A 119 -20.81 2.20 -13.26
C LEU A 119 -20.32 2.85 -11.97
N GLN A 120 -21.19 3.38 -11.11
CA GLN A 120 -20.73 3.99 -9.85
C GLN A 120 -20.08 2.94 -8.96
N ARG A 121 -20.69 1.75 -8.88
CA ARG A 121 -20.11 0.63 -8.16
C ARG A 121 -18.85 0.09 -8.84
N ALA A 122 -18.82 0.01 -10.17
CA ALA A 122 -17.66 -0.50 -10.90
C ALA A 122 -16.44 0.44 -10.85
N ARG A 123 -16.64 1.70 -10.48
CA ARG A 123 -15.55 2.68 -10.27
C ARG A 123 -14.74 2.43 -8.99
N HIS A 124 -15.28 1.60 -8.09
CA HIS A 124 -14.76 1.37 -6.76
C HIS A 124 -13.47 0.54 -6.76
N ARG A 125 -12.50 0.93 -5.93
CA ARG A 125 -11.37 0.11 -5.52
C ARG A 125 -10.90 0.46 -4.11
N TYR A 126 -10.24 -0.49 -3.47
CA TYR A 126 -9.48 -0.24 -2.25
C TYR A 126 -8.02 0.10 -2.59
N LEU A 127 -7.43 1.00 -1.78
CA LEU A 127 -6.02 1.34 -1.82
C LEU A 127 -5.40 1.21 -0.42
N LEU A 128 -4.10 0.90 -0.35
CA LEU A 128 -3.27 1.09 0.84
C LEU A 128 -2.44 2.37 0.67
N ARG A 129 -2.72 3.37 1.50
CA ARG A 129 -1.96 4.62 1.61
C ARG A 129 -0.79 4.46 2.58
N ASN A 130 0.32 5.14 2.28
CA ASN A 130 1.55 5.10 3.09
C ASN A 130 2.02 3.66 3.35
N ALA A 131 1.90 2.80 2.33
CA ALA A 131 2.16 1.39 2.46
C ALA A 131 3.64 1.11 2.70
N LYS A 132 3.92 0.19 3.61
CA LYS A 132 5.23 -0.45 3.81
C LYS A 132 5.06 -1.94 3.58
N TRP A 133 6.08 -2.60 3.07
CA TRP A 133 6.00 -4.03 2.77
C TRP A 133 7.30 -4.77 3.01
N GLU A 134 7.17 -6.07 3.21
CA GLU A 134 8.27 -7.01 3.33
C GLU A 134 7.96 -8.30 2.55
N LEU A 135 9.02 -8.96 2.09
CA LEU A 135 8.93 -10.29 1.47
C LEU A 135 8.72 -11.34 2.56
N LEU A 136 7.77 -12.25 2.34
CA LEU A 136 7.49 -13.34 3.27
C LEU A 136 8.40 -14.55 3.05
N GLU A 137 8.93 -14.70 1.85
CA GLU A 137 9.86 -15.77 1.47
C GLU A 137 11.08 -15.12 0.79
N PRO A 138 12.32 -15.46 1.17
CA PRO A 138 13.56 -14.86 0.65
C PRO A 138 13.86 -15.20 -0.80
#